data_AF-A0A7S8C1W5-F1
#
_entry.id   AF-A0A7S8C1W5-F1
#
_cell.length_a   1.000
_cell.length_b   1.000
_cell.length_c   1.000
_cell.angle_alpha   90.00
_cell.angle_beta   90.00
_cell.angle_gamma   90.00
#
_symmetry.space_group_name_H-M   'P 1'
#
loop_
_entity.id
_entity.type
_entity.pdbx_description
1 polymer ?
#
loop_
_entity_poly.entity_id
_entity_poly.type
_entity_poly.pdbx_seq_one_letter_code
_entity_poly.pdbx_strand_id
1 'polypeptide(L)'
;MSPSISAIVRTRIAHTDIDAAPIAGPCFVLGSAPGAAGLPSSGGPWTLITVNASQVIAEAWGRSTPDIAVMSDQMLGTSPANLAAKEALQGRGCGTLVLITRKYTLDDSVQRLRDIGYGWKRLAPIDHWQRSKIVWRVTGEYLAAGSGGEKVSTGFFAIFLARHLGGAPIVADGFSLSKHGHGYNQFAHHREHIETDTSALAAMHRLSGIYACGPDFAEESGLPAYGSAGR
;
A
#
# COMPACT_ATOMS: atom_id res chain seq x y z
N MET A 1 -9.23 19.29 -3.89
CA MET A 1 -10.68 19.58 -3.99
C MET A 1 -11.39 19.10 -2.72
N SER A 2 -12.39 19.85 -2.24
CA SER A 2 -13.19 19.43 -1.08
C SER A 2 -14.14 18.29 -1.45
N PRO A 3 -14.26 17.24 -0.63
CA PRO A 3 -15.17 16.12 -0.91
C PRO A 3 -16.63 16.58 -0.88
N SER A 4 -17.48 15.90 -1.66
CA SER A 4 -18.93 16.15 -1.59
C SER A 4 -19.50 15.75 -0.22
N ILE A 5 -20.63 16.36 0.18
CA ILE A 5 -21.34 16.01 1.42
C ILE A 5 -21.68 14.51 1.45
N SER A 6 -22.12 13.95 0.33
CA SER A 6 -22.39 12.52 0.19
C SER A 6 -21.15 11.67 0.48
N ALA A 7 -20.00 12.04 -0.08
CA ALA A 7 -18.74 11.33 0.16
C ALA A 7 -18.28 11.43 1.62
N ILE A 8 -18.47 12.59 2.27
CA ILE A 8 -18.22 12.77 3.70
C ILE A 8 -19.09 11.82 4.54
N VAL A 9 -20.41 11.82 4.30
CA VAL A 9 -21.36 10.99 5.05
C VAL A 9 -21.03 9.51 4.88
N ARG A 10 -20.84 9.05 3.64
CA ARG A 10 -20.46 7.66 3.34
C ARG A 10 -19.15 7.25 3.99
N THR A 11 -18.15 8.12 3.93
CA THR A 11 -16.88 7.91 4.63
C THR A 11 -17.10 7.79 6.13
N ARG A 12 -17.95 8.60 6.75
CA ARG A 12 -18.15 8.58 8.20
C ARG A 12 -18.90 7.34 8.71
N ILE A 13 -19.88 6.84 7.96
CA ILE A 13 -20.71 5.69 8.37
C ILE A 13 -20.08 4.33 8.05
N ALA A 14 -19.04 4.27 7.20
CA ALA A 14 -18.33 3.03 6.92
C ALA A 14 -17.66 2.48 8.19
N HIS A 15 -17.71 1.15 8.34
CA HIS A 15 -16.96 0.47 9.39
C HIS A 15 -15.47 0.40 9.04
N THR A 16 -14.63 0.27 10.06
CA THR A 16 -13.18 0.02 9.89
C THR A 16 -12.75 -1.35 10.32
N ASP A 17 -13.69 -2.19 10.77
CA ASP A 17 -13.39 -3.56 11.10
C ASP A 17 -13.05 -4.27 9.79
N ILE A 18 -11.79 -4.67 9.70
CA ILE A 18 -11.24 -5.45 8.60
C ILE A 18 -10.73 -6.76 9.19
N ASP A 19 -10.90 -7.87 8.48
CA ASP A 19 -10.41 -9.18 8.91
C ASP A 19 -8.88 -9.27 8.70
N ALA A 20 -8.13 -8.43 9.41
CA ALA A 20 -6.69 -8.42 9.44
C ALA A 20 -6.23 -8.35 10.91
N ALA A 21 -5.20 -9.14 11.24
CA ALA A 21 -4.65 -9.13 12.59
C ALA A 21 -4.01 -7.76 12.91
N PRO A 22 -4.12 -7.27 14.16
CA PRO A 22 -3.35 -6.12 14.61
C PRO A 22 -1.85 -6.37 14.46
N ILE A 23 -1.10 -5.30 14.17
CA ILE A 23 0.36 -5.32 14.06
C ILE A 23 0.93 -4.92 15.41
N ALA A 24 1.65 -5.84 16.05
CA ALA A 24 2.36 -5.60 17.30
C ALA A 24 3.83 -5.25 17.00
N GLY A 25 4.10 -3.97 16.71
CA GLY A 25 5.46 -3.44 16.61
C GLY A 25 5.87 -2.94 15.21
N PRO A 26 7.17 -3.07 14.84
CA PRO A 26 7.75 -2.43 13.67
C PRO A 26 7.21 -3.02 12.37
N CYS A 27 6.90 -2.15 11.42
CA CYS A 27 6.32 -2.51 10.13
C CYS A 27 7.15 -1.95 8.98
N PHE A 28 7.42 -2.78 7.98
CA PHE A 28 8.07 -2.37 6.75
C PHE A 28 7.04 -2.42 5.61
N VAL A 29 6.75 -1.27 5.01
CA VAL A 29 5.81 -1.16 3.90
C VAL A 29 6.60 -1.00 2.61
N LEU A 30 6.47 -1.96 1.71
CA LEU A 30 7.10 -1.98 0.41
C LEU A 30 6.10 -1.59 -0.68
N GLY A 31 6.37 -0.47 -1.31
CA GLY A 31 5.68 -0.01 -2.51
C GLY A 31 6.29 -0.59 -3.78
N SER A 32 5.62 -0.29 -4.89
CA SER A 32 5.94 -0.84 -6.21
C SER A 32 6.87 0.02 -7.05
N ALA A 33 7.41 1.14 -6.58
CA ALA A 33 8.34 1.97 -7.33
C ALA A 33 9.74 1.31 -7.40
N PRO A 34 10.51 1.53 -8.48
CA PRO A 34 11.86 1.00 -8.61
C PRO A 34 12.84 1.64 -7.60
N GLY A 35 13.91 0.91 -7.28
CA GLY A 35 15.04 1.43 -6.50
C GLY A 35 14.86 1.37 -4.98
N ALA A 36 14.01 0.49 -4.46
CA ALA A 36 13.93 0.25 -3.02
C ALA A 36 15.29 -0.22 -2.47
N ALA A 37 15.74 0.38 -1.38
CA ALA A 37 17.05 0.21 -0.77
C ALA A 37 17.21 -1.12 -0.02
N GLY A 38 16.11 -1.70 0.46
CA GLY A 38 16.14 -2.97 1.20
C GLY A 38 15.36 -2.94 2.51
N LEU A 39 15.23 -4.12 3.13
CA LEU A 39 14.72 -4.22 4.49
C LEU A 39 15.79 -3.69 5.48
N PRO A 40 15.44 -2.84 6.47
CA PRO A 40 16.40 -2.39 7.47
C PRO A 40 17.00 -3.57 8.25
N SER A 41 18.33 -3.53 8.45
CA SER A 41 19.07 -4.56 9.18
C SER A 41 18.86 -4.51 10.69
N SER A 42 18.43 -3.36 11.22
CA SER A 42 18.09 -3.13 12.63
C SER A 42 16.60 -2.82 12.78
N GLY A 43 16.03 -3.04 13.96
CA GLY A 43 14.64 -2.63 14.27
C GLY A 43 13.69 -3.76 14.63
N GLY A 44 14.13 -5.02 14.65
CA GLY A 44 13.34 -6.17 15.11
C GLY A 44 12.65 -6.96 13.99
N PRO A 45 11.84 -7.97 14.32
CA PRO A 45 11.10 -8.74 13.32
C PRO A 45 10.03 -7.83 12.69
N TRP A 46 10.34 -7.32 11.50
CA TRP A 46 9.44 -6.48 10.74
C TRP A 46 8.18 -7.26 10.35
N THR A 47 7.00 -6.65 10.54
CA THR A 47 5.82 -7.04 9.77
C THR A 47 5.97 -6.49 8.36
N LEU A 48 6.12 -7.36 7.36
CA LEU A 48 6.29 -6.98 5.96
C LEU A 48 4.93 -6.80 5.29
N ILE A 49 4.67 -5.59 4.82
CA ILE A 49 3.49 -5.24 4.01
C ILE A 49 3.93 -4.93 2.59
N THR A 50 3.39 -5.62 1.60
CA THR A 50 3.70 -5.37 0.18
C THR A 50 2.49 -4.86 -0.57
N VAL A 51 2.72 -3.95 -1.51
CA VAL A 51 1.66 -3.36 -2.34
C VAL A 51 1.64 -4.03 -3.70
N ASN A 52 0.49 -4.49 -4.18
CA ASN A 52 0.36 -5.13 -5.50
C ASN A 52 1.44 -6.24 -5.70
N ALA A 53 2.18 -6.22 -6.83
CA ALA A 53 3.29 -7.16 -7.08
C ALA A 53 4.62 -6.78 -6.39
N SER A 54 4.53 -5.91 -5.38
CA SER A 54 5.51 -5.59 -4.32
C SER A 54 6.53 -6.65 -3.99
N GLN A 55 5.97 -7.80 -3.66
CA GLN A 55 6.67 -8.92 -3.03
C GLN A 55 7.83 -9.47 -3.87
N VAL A 56 7.81 -9.32 -5.19
CA VAL A 56 8.93 -9.76 -6.04
C VAL A 56 10.22 -9.01 -5.72
N ILE A 57 10.10 -7.74 -5.29
CA ILE A 57 11.24 -6.96 -4.83
C ILE A 57 11.75 -7.50 -3.48
N ALA A 58 10.84 -7.88 -2.57
CA ALA A 58 11.19 -8.42 -1.26
C ALA A 58 11.82 -9.83 -1.31
N GLU A 59 11.54 -10.61 -2.35
CA GLU A 59 12.16 -11.92 -2.60
C GLU A 59 13.68 -11.82 -2.72
N ALA A 60 14.18 -10.76 -3.38
CA ALA A 60 15.61 -10.49 -3.48
C ALA A 60 16.29 -10.26 -2.12
N TRP A 61 15.50 -9.97 -1.08
CA TRP A 61 15.97 -9.78 0.30
C TRP A 61 15.71 -11.00 1.19
N GLY A 62 15.37 -12.15 0.59
CA GLY A 62 15.10 -13.39 1.32
C GLY A 62 13.75 -13.42 2.03
N ARG A 63 12.83 -12.50 1.71
CA ARG A 63 11.50 -12.38 2.34
C ARG A 63 10.40 -12.60 1.30
N SER A 64 10.25 -13.84 0.87
CA SER A 64 9.36 -14.22 -0.25
C SER A 64 7.86 -14.21 0.08
N THR A 65 7.49 -14.34 1.36
CA THR A 65 6.09 -14.31 1.78
C THR A 65 5.85 -13.10 2.68
N PRO A 66 5.13 -12.07 2.20
CA PRO A 66 4.75 -10.95 3.04
C PRO A 66 3.71 -11.37 4.08
N ASP A 67 3.76 -10.72 5.24
CA ASP A 67 2.76 -10.91 6.30
C ASP A 67 1.40 -10.37 5.85
N ILE A 68 1.41 -9.23 5.14
CA ILE A 68 0.23 -8.61 4.54
C ILE A 68 0.52 -8.21 3.10
N ALA A 69 -0.34 -8.60 2.16
CA ALA A 69 -0.35 -8.05 0.81
C ALA A 69 -1.56 -7.12 0.64
N VAL A 70 -1.34 -5.88 0.19
CA VAL A 70 -2.40 -4.91 -0.10
C VAL A 70 -2.54 -4.80 -1.61
N MET A 71 -3.68 -5.23 -2.15
CA MET A 71 -3.91 -5.32 -3.60
C MET A 71 -5.18 -4.58 -4.01
N SER A 72 -5.13 -3.88 -5.14
CA SER A 72 -6.34 -3.39 -5.81
C SER A 72 -6.79 -4.39 -6.85
N ASP A 73 -8.07 -4.76 -6.87
CA ASP A 73 -8.61 -5.68 -7.87
C ASP A 73 -8.42 -5.19 -9.33
N GLN A 74 -8.21 -3.88 -9.53
CA GLN A 74 -7.88 -3.28 -10.81
C GLN A 74 -6.59 -3.85 -11.43
N MET A 75 -5.64 -4.32 -10.60
CA MET A 75 -4.40 -4.96 -11.08
C MET A 75 -4.66 -6.30 -11.77
N LEU A 76 -5.84 -6.90 -11.56
CA LEU A 76 -6.23 -8.19 -12.13
C LEU A 76 -6.78 -8.07 -13.56
N GLY A 77 -6.76 -6.85 -14.13
CA GLY A 77 -7.17 -6.59 -15.50
C GLY A 77 -6.22 -7.19 -16.55
N THR A 78 -6.30 -6.65 -17.77
CA THR A 78 -5.65 -7.21 -18.97
C THR A 78 -4.67 -6.25 -19.66
N SER A 79 -4.40 -5.07 -19.08
CA SER A 79 -3.34 -4.20 -19.59
C SER A 79 -1.97 -4.89 -19.50
N PRO A 80 -0.97 -4.53 -20.33
CA PRO A 80 0.36 -5.13 -20.28
C PRO A 80 0.99 -5.12 -18.88
N ALA A 81 0.85 -4.02 -18.13
CA ALA A 81 1.33 -3.95 -16.75
C ALA A 81 0.58 -4.87 -15.78
N ASN A 82 -0.74 -5.05 -15.97
CA ASN A 82 -1.53 -5.99 -15.18
C ASN A 82 -1.17 -7.44 -15.50
N LEU A 83 -0.89 -7.76 -16.76
CA LEU A 83 -0.40 -9.08 -17.15
C LEU A 83 0.96 -9.37 -16.53
N ALA A 84 1.90 -8.44 -16.63
CA ALA A 84 3.21 -8.55 -15.99
C ALA A 84 3.12 -8.67 -14.46
N ALA A 85 2.22 -7.91 -13.81
CA ALA A 85 1.99 -8.03 -12.38
C ALA A 85 1.44 -9.41 -12.00
N LYS A 86 0.52 -9.98 -12.79
CA LYS A 86 -0.02 -11.32 -12.56
C LYS A 86 1.02 -12.41 -12.76
N GLU A 87 1.84 -12.31 -13.79
CA GLU A 87 2.97 -13.22 -14.03
C GLU A 87 3.97 -13.16 -12.88
N ALA A 88 4.32 -11.94 -12.44
CA ALA A 88 5.17 -11.69 -11.28
C ALA A 88 4.59 -12.27 -9.96
N LEU A 89 3.27 -12.47 -9.87
CA LEU A 89 2.60 -13.05 -8.70
C LEU A 89 2.35 -14.56 -8.81
N GLN A 90 2.65 -15.18 -9.96
CA GLN A 90 2.26 -16.56 -10.22
C GLN A 90 2.85 -17.52 -9.18
N GLY A 91 1.98 -18.35 -8.59
CA GLY A 91 2.35 -19.37 -7.59
C GLY A 91 2.81 -18.85 -6.23
N ARG A 92 2.74 -17.53 -6.00
CA ARG A 92 3.17 -16.90 -4.74
C ARG A 92 2.02 -16.76 -3.76
N GLY A 93 2.27 -16.19 -2.57
CA GLY A 93 1.20 -15.91 -1.63
C GLY A 93 1.62 -15.05 -0.45
N CYS A 94 0.68 -14.84 0.46
CA CYS A 94 0.87 -13.99 1.64
C CYS A 94 0.19 -14.56 2.89
N GLY A 95 0.46 -13.97 4.04
CA GLY A 95 -0.34 -14.21 5.25
C GLY A 95 -1.77 -13.71 5.08
N THR A 96 -1.94 -12.39 5.12
CA THR A 96 -3.25 -11.72 4.94
C THR A 96 -3.29 -10.97 3.62
N LEU A 97 -4.29 -11.25 2.78
CA LEU A 97 -4.57 -10.48 1.59
C LEU A 97 -5.63 -9.41 1.91
N VAL A 98 -5.22 -8.15 1.94
CA VAL A 98 -6.14 -7.00 2.00
C VAL A 98 -6.48 -6.60 0.57
N LEU A 99 -7.66 -7.02 0.11
CA LEU A 99 -8.11 -6.84 -1.26
C LEU A 99 -9.09 -5.66 -1.35
N ILE A 100 -8.69 -4.62 -2.07
CA ILE A 100 -9.51 -3.44 -2.32
C ILE A 100 -10.39 -3.73 -3.55
N THR A 101 -11.69 -3.94 -3.31
CA THR A 101 -12.66 -4.24 -4.36
C THR A 101 -13.21 -2.95 -4.97
N ARG A 102 -13.16 -2.85 -6.30
CA ARG A 102 -13.59 -1.67 -7.07
C ARG A 102 -14.12 -2.03 -8.44
N LYS A 103 -13.36 -2.80 -9.21
CA LYS A 103 -13.68 -3.10 -10.61
C LYS A 103 -14.45 -4.40 -10.76
N TYR A 104 -14.14 -5.38 -9.92
CA TYR A 104 -14.68 -6.73 -9.99
C TYR A 104 -15.49 -7.03 -8.73
N THR A 105 -16.33 -8.06 -8.81
CA THR A 105 -16.90 -8.63 -7.60
C THR A 105 -15.79 -9.29 -6.77
N LEU A 106 -16.06 -9.54 -5.49
CA LEU A 106 -15.12 -10.26 -4.63
C LEU A 106 -14.83 -11.65 -5.20
N ASP A 107 -15.87 -12.38 -5.60
CA ASP A 107 -15.74 -13.74 -6.15
C ASP A 107 -14.93 -13.76 -7.44
N ASP A 108 -15.17 -12.81 -8.35
CA ASP A 108 -14.37 -12.67 -9.58
C ASP A 108 -12.90 -12.39 -9.28
N SER A 109 -12.63 -11.52 -8.29
CA SER A 109 -11.27 -11.18 -7.90
C SER A 109 -10.55 -12.39 -7.28
N VAL A 110 -11.24 -13.12 -6.41
CA VAL A 110 -10.75 -14.35 -5.78
C VAL A 110 -10.46 -15.41 -6.84
N GLN A 111 -11.36 -15.61 -7.81
CA GLN A 111 -11.16 -16.57 -8.87
C GLN A 111 -9.94 -16.20 -9.73
N ARG A 112 -9.81 -14.93 -10.14
CA ARG A 112 -8.66 -14.45 -10.91
C ARG A 112 -7.33 -14.63 -10.18
N LEU A 113 -7.31 -14.44 -8.86
CA LEU A 113 -6.12 -14.68 -8.05
C LEU A 113 -5.80 -16.18 -7.95
N ARG A 114 -6.82 -17.03 -7.83
CA ARG A 114 -6.65 -18.50 -7.86
C ARG A 114 -6.16 -19.00 -9.22
N ASP A 115 -6.61 -18.41 -10.32
CA ASP A 115 -6.21 -18.78 -11.68
C ASP A 115 -4.70 -18.57 -11.90
N ILE A 116 -4.10 -17.58 -11.24
CA ILE A 116 -2.64 -17.35 -11.25
C ILE A 116 -1.92 -18.10 -10.13
N GLY A 117 -2.63 -18.93 -9.36
CA GLY A 117 -2.07 -19.69 -8.25
C GLY A 117 -1.64 -18.84 -7.05
N TYR A 118 -2.19 -17.63 -6.89
CA TYR A 118 -1.84 -16.77 -5.77
C TYR A 118 -2.58 -17.21 -4.49
N GLY A 119 -1.84 -17.50 -3.42
CA GLY A 119 -2.36 -17.99 -2.14
C GLY A 119 -2.45 -16.94 -1.04
N TRP A 120 -3.33 -17.17 -0.06
CA TRP A 120 -3.41 -16.39 1.17
C TRP A 120 -3.90 -17.27 2.33
N LYS A 121 -3.49 -16.95 3.56
CA LYS A 121 -4.03 -17.60 4.77
C LYS A 121 -5.32 -16.94 5.25
N ARG A 122 -5.44 -15.63 5.06
CA ARG A 122 -6.61 -14.82 5.44
C ARG A 122 -6.96 -13.83 4.32
N LEU A 123 -8.25 -13.61 4.08
CA LEU A 123 -8.76 -12.65 3.11
C LEU A 123 -9.50 -11.53 3.83
N ALA A 124 -9.08 -10.29 3.62
CA ALA A 124 -9.67 -9.08 4.18
C ALA A 124 -10.17 -8.19 3.04
N PRO A 125 -11.36 -8.44 2.48
CA PRO A 125 -11.90 -7.59 1.44
C PRO A 125 -12.31 -6.24 2.05
N ILE A 126 -11.95 -5.16 1.37
CA ILE A 126 -12.37 -3.82 1.75
C ILE A 126 -12.93 -3.08 0.53
N ASP A 127 -13.98 -2.31 0.74
CA ASP A 127 -14.54 -1.44 -0.28
C ASP A 127 -13.89 -0.04 -0.27
N HIS A 128 -14.37 0.79 -1.20
CA HIS A 128 -13.96 2.19 -1.31
C HIS A 128 -14.17 3.02 -0.04
N TRP A 129 -15.27 2.81 0.67
CA TRP A 129 -15.65 3.64 1.82
C TRP A 129 -14.93 3.20 3.09
N GLN A 130 -14.67 1.91 3.28
CA GLN A 130 -13.79 1.38 4.31
C GLN A 130 -12.37 1.93 4.13
N ARG A 131 -11.83 1.89 2.90
CA ARG A 131 -10.55 2.52 2.56
C ARG A 131 -10.56 4.01 2.93
N SER A 132 -11.61 4.72 2.55
CA SER A 132 -11.77 6.15 2.84
C SER A 132 -11.80 6.45 4.34
N LYS A 133 -12.55 5.64 5.10
CA LYS A 133 -12.69 5.76 6.55
C LYS A 133 -11.37 5.49 7.27
N ILE A 134 -10.62 4.47 6.86
CA ILE A 134 -9.31 4.14 7.44
C ILE A 134 -8.35 5.31 7.28
N VAL A 135 -8.24 5.86 6.06
CA VAL A 135 -7.39 7.04 5.80
C VAL A 135 -7.84 8.20 6.67
N TRP A 136 -9.14 8.51 6.70
CA TRP A 136 -9.68 9.60 7.51
C TRP A 136 -9.45 9.42 9.01
N ARG A 137 -9.53 8.19 9.56
CA ARG A 137 -9.26 7.94 10.99
C ARG A 137 -7.78 8.19 11.34
N VAL A 138 -6.88 7.95 10.40
CA VAL A 138 -5.44 8.13 10.62
C VAL A 138 -5.02 9.59 10.41
N THR A 139 -5.55 10.26 9.39
CA THR A 139 -5.08 11.60 8.99
C THR A 139 -5.99 12.75 9.44
N GLY A 140 -7.27 12.48 9.74
CA GLY A 140 -8.31 13.49 9.90
C GLY A 140 -8.84 14.07 8.59
N GLU A 141 -8.33 13.63 7.44
CA GLU A 141 -8.58 14.20 6.11
C GLU A 141 -9.23 13.23 5.13
N TYR A 142 -10.00 13.76 4.17
CA TYR A 142 -10.73 12.96 3.18
C TYR A 142 -9.90 12.66 1.92
N LEU A 143 -8.67 12.18 2.09
CA LEU A 143 -7.71 11.95 1.00
C LEU A 143 -8.03 10.73 0.13
N ALA A 144 -9.08 9.98 0.45
CA ALA A 144 -9.44 8.76 -0.27
C ALA A 144 -10.92 8.72 -0.69
N ALA A 145 -11.69 9.78 -0.43
CA ALA A 145 -13.14 9.78 -0.63
C ALA A 145 -13.56 9.85 -2.11
N GLY A 146 -12.68 10.31 -3.00
CA GLY A 146 -12.93 10.50 -4.43
C GLY A 146 -12.60 9.31 -5.33
N SER A 147 -12.59 9.54 -6.65
CA SER A 147 -12.28 8.51 -7.66
C SER A 147 -11.05 8.90 -8.50
N GLY A 148 -10.45 7.94 -9.22
CA GLY A 148 -9.26 8.22 -10.06
C GLY A 148 -8.18 8.97 -9.27
N GLY A 149 -7.72 10.11 -9.78
CA GLY A 149 -6.70 10.97 -9.15
C GLY A 149 -7.08 11.59 -7.80
N GLU A 150 -8.35 11.61 -7.43
CA GLU A 150 -8.88 12.23 -6.19
C GLU A 150 -8.78 11.32 -4.95
N LYS A 151 -8.00 10.24 -5.04
CA LYS A 151 -7.72 9.33 -3.94
C LYS A 151 -6.23 9.05 -3.87
N VAL A 152 -5.72 8.81 -2.66
CA VAL A 152 -4.36 8.29 -2.47
C VAL A 152 -4.16 6.99 -3.26
N SER A 153 -2.96 6.73 -3.73
CA SER A 153 -2.61 5.47 -4.38
C SER A 153 -2.67 4.29 -3.38
N THR A 154 -2.71 3.05 -3.88
CA THR A 154 -2.70 1.85 -3.01
C THR A 154 -1.43 1.80 -2.15
N GLY A 155 -0.33 2.37 -2.63
CA GLY A 155 0.91 2.48 -1.87
C GLY A 155 0.76 3.32 -0.61
N PHE A 156 0.33 4.57 -0.77
CA PHE A 156 0.08 5.47 0.37
C PHE A 156 -1.01 4.95 1.30
N PHE A 157 -2.05 4.31 0.74
CA PHE A 157 -3.04 3.62 1.55
C PHE A 157 -2.43 2.52 2.43
N ALA A 158 -1.49 1.71 1.93
CA ALA A 158 -0.87 0.65 2.72
C ALA A 158 -0.10 1.18 3.94
N ILE A 159 0.50 2.37 3.85
CA ILE A 159 1.14 3.05 4.99
C ILE A 159 0.09 3.44 6.05
N PHE A 160 -1.03 4.04 5.63
CA PHE A 160 -2.12 4.38 6.56
C PHE A 160 -2.78 3.14 7.15
N LEU A 161 -2.91 2.07 6.38
CA LEU A 161 -3.40 0.78 6.85
C LEU A 161 -2.48 0.19 7.92
N ALA A 162 -1.16 0.22 7.70
CA ALA A 162 -0.17 -0.22 8.69
C ALA A 162 -0.35 0.52 10.02
N ARG A 163 -0.52 1.86 9.95
CA ARG A 163 -0.77 2.69 11.13
C ARG A 163 -2.10 2.36 11.80
N HIS A 164 -3.16 2.17 11.02
CA HIS A 164 -4.48 1.80 11.51
C HIS A 164 -4.48 0.47 12.25
N LEU A 165 -3.68 -0.49 11.78
CA LEU A 165 -3.51 -1.80 12.41
C LEU A 165 -2.58 -1.79 13.64
N GLY A 166 -1.98 -0.64 13.99
CA GLY A 166 -1.15 -0.49 15.19
C GLY A 166 0.36 -0.54 14.94
N GLY A 167 0.81 -0.66 13.68
CA GLY A 167 2.23 -0.70 13.35
C GLY A 167 2.97 0.58 13.79
N ALA A 168 4.10 0.39 14.48
CA ALA A 168 5.01 1.45 14.90
C ALA A 168 6.37 0.88 15.33
N PRO A 169 7.52 1.44 14.88
CA PRO A 169 7.63 2.41 13.79
C PRO A 169 7.22 1.81 12.44
N ILE A 170 6.82 2.67 11.50
CA ILE A 170 6.53 2.30 10.11
C ILE A 170 7.70 2.81 9.27
N VAL A 171 8.35 1.89 8.56
CA VAL A 171 9.40 2.21 7.59
C VAL A 171 8.88 1.91 6.20
N ALA A 172 8.97 2.88 5.30
CA ALA A 172 8.42 2.80 3.95
C ALA A 172 9.53 2.93 2.90
N ASP A 173 9.42 2.13 1.84
CA ASP A 173 10.31 2.17 0.69
C ASP A 173 9.61 1.70 -0.59
N GLY A 174 10.21 1.92 -1.77
CA GLY A 174 9.58 1.58 -3.04
C GLY A 174 8.38 2.50 -3.35
N PHE A 175 8.44 3.74 -2.88
CA PHE A 175 7.48 4.79 -3.24
C PHE A 175 8.21 5.90 -3.97
N SER A 176 7.48 6.60 -4.84
CA SER A 176 8.00 7.80 -5.48
C SER A 176 6.82 8.71 -5.83
N LEU A 177 7.09 9.99 -6.07
CA LEU A 177 6.15 10.96 -6.63
C LEU A 177 6.49 11.28 -8.09
N SER A 178 7.75 11.15 -8.49
CA SER A 178 8.34 11.57 -9.77
C SER A 178 8.74 10.42 -10.70
N LYS A 179 9.18 9.26 -10.17
CA LYS A 179 9.62 8.11 -10.98
C LYS A 179 8.43 7.37 -11.60
N HIS A 180 8.45 7.16 -12.91
CA HIS A 180 7.41 6.42 -13.65
C HIS A 180 7.67 4.90 -13.63
N GLY A 181 6.61 4.10 -13.73
CA GLY A 181 6.69 2.63 -13.82
C GLY A 181 6.66 1.90 -12.46
N HIS A 182 6.81 0.57 -12.51
CA HIS A 182 6.88 -0.28 -11.33
C HIS A 182 8.24 -0.99 -11.25
N GLY A 183 8.82 -1.20 -10.06
CA GLY A 183 10.08 -1.93 -9.89
C GLY A 183 10.06 -3.37 -10.40
N TYR A 184 8.88 -3.91 -10.70
CA TYR A 184 8.68 -5.23 -11.29
C TYR A 184 8.32 -5.21 -12.79
N ASN A 185 8.13 -4.05 -13.45
CA ASN A 185 7.92 -3.98 -14.90
C ASN A 185 8.30 -2.62 -15.53
N GLN A 186 8.63 -2.63 -16.83
CA GLN A 186 9.06 -1.43 -17.55
C GLN A 186 7.90 -0.61 -18.15
N PHE A 187 6.64 -0.97 -17.87
CA PHE A 187 5.48 -0.29 -18.44
C PHE A 187 5.22 1.02 -17.67
N ALA A 188 5.55 2.16 -18.30
CA ALA A 188 5.34 3.47 -17.71
C ALA A 188 3.84 3.82 -17.68
N HIS A 189 3.22 3.72 -16.50
CA HIS A 189 1.92 4.35 -16.26
C HIS A 189 2.13 5.84 -15.97
N HIS A 190 1.32 6.69 -16.61
CA HIS A 190 1.17 8.08 -16.19
C HIS A 190 0.62 8.09 -14.76
N ARG A 191 1.28 8.79 -13.84
CA ARG A 191 0.87 8.81 -12.43
C ARG A 191 -0.39 9.67 -12.29
N GLU A 192 -1.52 9.04 -11.98
CA GLU A 192 -2.81 9.72 -11.86
C GLU A 192 -3.03 10.42 -10.51
N HIS A 193 -2.23 10.10 -9.48
CA HIS A 193 -2.51 10.45 -8.08
C HIS A 193 -1.59 11.53 -7.46
N ILE A 194 -0.79 12.25 -8.25
CA ILE A 194 0.32 13.09 -7.74
C ILE A 194 -0.16 14.09 -6.66
N GLU A 195 -1.23 14.85 -6.91
CA GLU A 195 -1.74 15.86 -5.97
C GLU A 195 -2.21 15.24 -4.64
N THR A 196 -2.92 14.11 -4.72
CA THR A 196 -3.48 13.45 -3.53
C THR A 196 -2.40 12.69 -2.75
N ASP A 197 -1.43 12.08 -3.42
CA ASP A 197 -0.26 11.48 -2.77
C ASP A 197 0.65 12.55 -2.13
N THR A 198 0.77 13.73 -2.73
CA THR A 198 1.45 14.88 -2.10
C THR A 198 0.73 15.33 -0.83
N SER A 199 -0.61 15.39 -0.85
CA SER A 199 -1.40 15.69 0.34
C SER A 199 -1.27 14.60 1.41
N ALA A 200 -1.18 13.33 1.00
CA ALA A 200 -0.94 12.21 1.91
C ALA A 200 0.42 12.31 2.61
N LEU A 201 1.48 12.72 1.90
CA LEU A 201 2.77 12.99 2.51
C LEU A 201 2.68 14.11 3.54
N ALA A 202 2.02 15.23 3.21
CA ALA A 202 1.82 16.31 4.17
C ALA A 202 1.10 15.82 5.43
N ALA A 203 0.13 14.91 5.31
CA ALA A 203 -0.51 14.26 6.44
C ALA A 203 0.46 13.34 7.22
N MET A 204 1.28 12.55 6.53
CA MET A 204 2.29 11.68 7.17
C MET A 204 3.32 12.47 7.98
N HIS A 205 3.73 13.66 7.51
CA HIS A 205 4.60 14.57 8.27
C HIS A 205 4.05 14.99 9.63
N ARG A 206 2.71 15.06 9.75
CA ARG A 206 2.04 15.34 11.03
C ARG A 206 1.92 14.10 11.91
N LEU A 207 2.22 12.91 11.39
CA LEU A 207 2.17 11.65 12.11
C LEU A 207 3.59 11.27 12.57
N SER A 208 3.77 11.12 13.88
CA SER A 208 5.00 10.55 14.42
C SER A 208 5.16 9.07 14.05
N GLY A 209 6.38 8.62 13.80
CA GLY A 209 6.70 7.20 13.68
C GLY A 209 6.59 6.61 12.27
N ILE A 210 6.56 7.45 11.23
CA ILE A 210 6.66 7.06 9.83
C ILE A 210 8.01 7.55 9.28
N TYR A 211 8.77 6.64 8.67
CA TYR A 211 10.14 6.89 8.20
C TYR A 211 10.34 6.38 6.77
N ALA A 212 11.24 7.03 6.04
CA ALA A 212 11.71 6.53 4.74
C ALA A 212 12.94 5.63 4.92
N CYS A 213 13.03 4.53 4.18
CA CYS A 213 14.20 3.63 4.23
C CYS A 213 15.35 4.09 3.33
N GLY A 214 15.04 4.47 2.09
CA GLY A 214 16.03 4.87 1.09
C GLY A 214 16.25 6.39 1.07
N PRO A 215 17.48 6.86 0.75
CA PRO A 215 17.80 8.29 0.66
C PRO A 215 16.95 9.01 -0.39
N ASP A 216 16.77 8.40 -1.58
CA ASP A 216 15.90 8.94 -2.64
C ASP A 216 14.47 9.18 -2.15
N PHE A 217 13.89 8.19 -1.45
CA PHE A 217 12.53 8.33 -0.95
C PHE A 217 12.46 9.34 0.20
N ALA A 218 13.47 9.38 1.08
CA ALA A 218 13.54 10.38 2.15
C ALA A 218 13.60 11.81 1.58
N GLU A 219 14.44 12.05 0.57
CA GLU A 219 14.56 13.34 -0.11
C GLU A 219 13.26 13.72 -0.81
N GLU A 220 12.68 12.80 -1.59
CA GLU A 220 11.46 13.06 -2.36
C GLU A 220 10.21 13.25 -1.49
N SER A 221 10.11 12.49 -0.40
CA SER A 221 8.95 12.53 0.50
C SER A 221 9.07 13.59 1.61
N GLY A 222 10.30 14.03 1.89
CA GLY A 222 10.68 14.79 3.07
C GLY A 222 10.63 14.00 4.38
N LEU A 223 10.15 12.76 4.40
CA LEU A 223 10.02 11.96 5.63
C LEU A 223 11.39 11.76 6.28
N PRO A 224 11.46 11.67 7.62
CA PRO A 224 12.71 11.37 8.30
C PRO A 224 13.24 10.02 7.83
N ALA A 225 14.54 9.95 7.52
CA ALA A 225 15.18 8.69 7.19
C ALA A 225 15.22 7.78 8.43
N TYR A 226 14.98 6.49 8.23
CA TYR A 226 15.06 5.50 9.29
C TYR A 226 16.53 5.23 9.65
N GLY A 227 16.87 5.26 10.94
CA GLY A 227 18.23 5.04 11.40
C GLY A 227 19.21 6.22 11.21
N SER A 228 18.77 7.33 10.62
CA SER A 228 19.58 8.57 10.55
C SER A 228 19.52 9.42 11.82
N ALA A 229 18.72 9.02 12.82
CA ALA A 229 18.75 9.56 14.17
C ALA A 229 19.59 8.63 15.06
N GLY A 230 20.91 8.84 15.06
CA GLY A 230 21.87 7.98 15.77
C GLY A 230 23.31 8.12 15.27
N ARG A 231 23.80 9.35 15.14
CA ARG A 231 25.21 9.69 15.38
C ARG A 231 25.24 10.80 16.42
#